data_AF-A0A364NMJ9-F1
#
_entry.id   AF-A0A364NMJ9-F1
#
_cell.length_a   1.000
_cell.length_b   1.000
_cell.length_c   1.000
_cell.angle_alpha   90.00
_cell.angle_beta   90.00
_cell.angle_gamma   90.00
#
_symmetry.space_group_name_H-M   'P 1'
#
loop_
_entity.id
_entity.type
_entity.pdbx_description
1 polymer ?
#
loop_
_entity_poly.entity_id
_entity_poly.type
_entity_poly.pdbx_seq_one_letter_code
_entity_poly.pdbx_strand_id
1 'polypeptide(L)'
;MARYQPIRKLQPTDSVNGFDSGQTALDQFLKRYALINQKANSAHTYVCCLDDAVVGFYSLTVGSVDPSSAPERIIKGLARHPVPVMVLARLAVDQQHQGKGLGKALLKDALLRTAQAADIAGIRCLLVHAKNETARQWYEAWDFENSPTDPYHLFLMLKDLKALLK
;
A
#
# COMPACT_ATOMS: atom_id res chain seq x y z
N MET A 1 -11.66 -25.43 9.52
CA MET A 1 -11.57 -23.99 9.87
C MET A 1 -11.27 -23.23 8.60
N ALA A 2 -12.09 -22.23 8.25
CA ALA A 2 -11.85 -21.40 7.08
C ALA A 2 -10.51 -20.67 7.25
N ARG A 3 -9.63 -20.76 6.26
CA ARG A 3 -8.26 -20.22 6.31
C ARG A 3 -8.11 -19.13 5.26
N TYR A 4 -7.50 -18.01 5.65
CA TYR A 4 -7.10 -16.98 4.71
C TYR A 4 -6.19 -17.57 3.62
N GLN A 5 -6.58 -17.36 2.37
CA GLN A 5 -5.77 -17.74 1.21
C GLN A 5 -4.51 -16.86 1.13
N PRO A 6 -3.41 -17.34 0.51
CA PRO A 6 -2.25 -16.51 0.26
C PRO A 6 -2.59 -15.23 -0.50
N ILE A 7 -1.92 -14.13 -0.16
CA ILE A 7 -2.13 -12.85 -0.84
C ILE A 7 -1.67 -12.99 -2.30
N ARG A 8 -2.58 -12.68 -3.22
CA ARG A 8 -2.34 -12.79 -4.67
C ARG A 8 -2.92 -11.61 -5.42
N LYS A 9 -2.52 -11.45 -6.67
CA LYS A 9 -3.05 -10.41 -7.56
C LYS A 9 -4.56 -10.60 -7.75
N LEU A 10 -5.31 -9.50 -7.80
CA LEU A 10 -6.75 -9.50 -8.04
C LEU A 10 -7.07 -10.17 -9.37
N GLN A 11 -8.06 -11.05 -9.37
CA GLN A 11 -8.55 -11.79 -10.53
C GLN A 11 -10.01 -11.42 -10.86
N PRO A 12 -10.45 -11.56 -12.13
CA PRO A 12 -11.84 -11.29 -12.50
C PRO A 12 -12.87 -12.15 -11.79
N THR A 13 -12.48 -13.31 -11.28
CA THR A 13 -13.34 -14.27 -10.57
C THR A 13 -13.49 -13.97 -9.07
N ASP A 14 -12.73 -13.01 -8.53
CA ASP A 14 -12.77 -12.69 -7.11
C ASP A 14 -14.10 -12.01 -6.72
N SER A 15 -14.74 -12.50 -5.67
CA SER A 15 -15.99 -11.91 -5.18
C SER A 15 -15.70 -10.67 -4.34
N VAL A 16 -15.97 -9.50 -4.90
CA VAL A 16 -15.74 -8.18 -4.26
C VAL A 16 -17.02 -7.49 -3.78
N ASN A 17 -18.20 -7.96 -4.22
CA ASN A 17 -19.46 -7.25 -3.99
C ASN A 17 -19.83 -7.13 -2.51
N GLY A 18 -19.51 -8.15 -1.72
CA GLY A 18 -19.75 -8.19 -0.27
C GLY A 18 -18.74 -7.41 0.57
N PHE A 19 -17.64 -6.93 -0.01
CA PHE A 19 -16.59 -6.26 0.76
C PHE A 19 -17.08 -4.96 1.39
N ASP A 20 -16.84 -4.80 2.69
CA ASP A 20 -17.14 -3.58 3.45
C ASP A 20 -16.03 -3.32 4.46
N SER A 21 -15.20 -2.31 4.21
CA SER A 21 -14.15 -1.87 5.14
C SER A 21 -14.60 -0.80 6.13
N GLY A 22 -15.86 -0.36 6.06
CA GLY A 22 -16.38 0.80 6.77
C GLY A 22 -15.98 2.13 6.10
N GLN A 23 -15.40 2.08 4.90
CA GLN A 23 -14.91 3.23 4.17
C GLN A 23 -15.38 3.19 2.72
N THR A 24 -16.52 3.81 2.44
CA THR A 24 -17.22 3.78 1.15
C THR A 24 -16.32 4.02 -0.06
N ALA A 25 -15.37 4.95 0.03
CA ALA A 25 -14.44 5.25 -1.06
C ALA A 25 -13.49 4.07 -1.39
N LEU A 26 -13.04 3.30 -0.38
CA LEU A 26 -12.20 2.12 -0.57
C LEU A 26 -13.03 0.95 -1.12
N ASP A 27 -14.25 0.78 -0.61
CA ASP A 27 -15.15 -0.29 -1.04
C ASP A 27 -15.58 -0.09 -2.50
N GLN A 28 -15.96 1.14 -2.87
CA GLN A 28 -16.29 1.49 -4.25
C GLN A 28 -15.07 1.35 -5.17
N PHE A 29 -13.87 1.71 -4.70
CA PHE A 29 -12.65 1.49 -5.47
C PHE A 29 -12.46 0.01 -5.84
N LEU A 30 -12.53 -0.88 -4.85
CA LEU A 30 -12.36 -2.31 -5.08
C LEU A 30 -13.40 -2.85 -6.06
N LYS A 31 -14.68 -2.51 -5.83
CA LYS A 31 -15.81 -3.04 -6.60
C LYS A 31 -15.86 -2.55 -8.04
N ARG A 32 -15.43 -1.31 -8.31
CA ARG A 32 -15.64 -0.67 -9.62
C ARG A 32 -14.37 -0.40 -10.41
N TYR A 33 -13.24 -0.15 -9.75
CA TYR A 33 -12.07 0.45 -10.40
C TYR A 33 -10.80 -0.40 -10.30
N ALA A 34 -10.63 -1.20 -9.24
CA ALA A 34 -9.39 -1.93 -8.98
C ALA A 34 -8.96 -2.84 -10.14
N LEU A 35 -9.88 -3.63 -10.70
CA LEU A 35 -9.57 -4.54 -11.81
C LEU A 35 -9.32 -3.78 -13.13
N ILE A 36 -10.07 -2.69 -13.37
CA ILE A 36 -9.90 -1.84 -14.55
C ILE A 36 -8.52 -1.18 -14.53
N ASN A 37 -8.16 -0.58 -13.40
CA ASN A 37 -6.86 0.05 -13.19
C ASN A 37 -5.71 -0.95 -13.34
N GLN A 38 -5.93 -2.18 -12.86
CA GLN A 38 -4.95 -3.25 -13.04
C GLN A 38 -4.76 -3.66 -14.50
N LYS A 39 -5.85 -3.80 -15.26
CA LYS A 39 -5.77 -4.10 -16.71
C LYS A 39 -5.09 -2.96 -17.49
N ALA A 40 -5.26 -1.73 -17.05
CA ALA A 40 -4.61 -0.55 -17.62
C ALA A 40 -3.17 -0.30 -17.12
N ASN A 41 -2.63 -1.18 -16.25
CA ASN A 41 -1.32 -1.02 -15.60
C ASN A 41 -1.15 0.28 -14.78
N SER A 42 -2.24 0.93 -14.38
CA SER A 42 -2.17 2.16 -13.56
C SER A 42 -2.01 1.87 -12.07
N ALA A 43 -2.48 0.71 -11.61
CA ALA A 43 -2.24 0.22 -10.25
C ALA A 43 -2.31 -1.31 -10.23
N HIS A 44 -1.47 -1.97 -9.44
CA HIS A 44 -1.58 -3.41 -9.17
C HIS A 44 -2.25 -3.65 -7.83
N THR A 45 -3.37 -4.38 -7.86
CA THR A 45 -4.16 -4.69 -6.65
C THR A 45 -3.95 -6.13 -6.25
N TYR A 46 -3.67 -6.32 -4.96
CA TYR A 46 -3.48 -7.63 -4.35
C TYR A 46 -4.56 -7.83 -3.29
N VAL A 47 -5.05 -9.06 -3.19
CA VAL A 47 -6.18 -9.44 -2.36
C VAL A 47 -5.84 -10.64 -1.48
N CYS A 48 -6.43 -10.67 -0.30
CA CYS A 48 -6.56 -11.85 0.53
C CYS A 48 -8.02 -12.30 0.48
N CYS A 49 -8.24 -13.59 0.26
CA CYS A 49 -9.58 -14.17 0.17
C CYS A 49 -9.84 -15.17 1.31
N LEU A 50 -11.12 -15.32 1.66
CA LEU A 50 -11.65 -16.39 2.49
C LEU A 50 -12.85 -16.98 1.77
N ASP A 51 -12.80 -18.28 1.44
CA ASP A 51 -13.87 -18.97 0.70
C ASP A 51 -14.35 -18.16 -0.54
N ASP A 52 -13.38 -17.72 -1.35
CA ASP A 52 -13.51 -16.92 -2.59
C ASP A 52 -14.03 -15.48 -2.44
N ALA A 53 -14.43 -15.07 -1.23
CA ALA A 53 -14.72 -13.68 -0.90
C ALA A 53 -13.44 -12.90 -0.60
N VAL A 54 -13.27 -11.73 -1.21
CA VAL A 54 -12.20 -10.81 -0.84
C VAL A 54 -12.50 -10.24 0.54
N VAL A 55 -11.55 -10.40 1.46
CA VAL A 55 -11.66 -9.94 2.86
C VAL A 55 -10.61 -8.89 3.23
N GLY A 56 -9.71 -8.58 2.31
CA GLY A 56 -8.75 -7.49 2.44
C GLY A 56 -7.97 -7.28 1.15
N PHE A 57 -7.54 -6.05 0.90
CA PHE A 57 -6.79 -5.72 -0.30
C PHE A 57 -5.83 -4.56 -0.08
N TYR A 58 -4.87 -4.44 -0.98
CA TYR A 58 -4.09 -3.22 -1.15
C TYR A 58 -3.75 -2.98 -2.62
N SER A 59 -3.38 -1.75 -2.96
CA SER A 59 -2.97 -1.37 -4.32
C SER A 59 -1.63 -0.64 -4.30
N LEU A 60 -0.72 -1.05 -5.18
CA LEU A 60 0.55 -0.38 -5.43
C LEU A 60 0.53 0.34 -6.78
N THR A 61 1.12 1.52 -6.80
CA THR A 61 1.38 2.28 -8.03
C THR A 61 2.74 2.98 -7.94
N VAL A 62 3.24 3.46 -9.06
CA VAL A 62 4.49 4.22 -9.13
C VAL A 62 4.19 5.72 -9.13
N GLY A 63 5.10 6.49 -8.56
CA GLY A 63 5.00 7.95 -8.57
C GLY A 63 6.36 8.61 -8.54
N SER A 64 6.34 9.93 -8.52
CA SER A 64 7.53 10.75 -8.32
C SER A 64 7.21 11.88 -7.35
N VAL A 65 8.15 12.19 -6.47
CA VAL A 65 8.07 13.35 -5.58
C VAL A 65 8.98 14.44 -6.12
N ASP A 66 8.44 15.65 -6.27
CA ASP A 66 9.24 16.81 -6.67
C ASP A 66 10.19 17.20 -5.53
N PRO A 67 11.50 17.44 -5.80
CA PRO A 67 12.44 17.81 -4.75
C PRO A 67 12.05 19.03 -3.92
N SER A 68 11.27 19.97 -4.50
CA SER A 68 10.77 21.16 -3.79
C SER A 68 9.69 20.85 -2.75
N SER A 69 9.02 19.69 -2.86
CA SER A 69 7.96 19.25 -1.95
C SER A 69 8.30 17.96 -1.19
N ALA A 70 9.56 17.50 -1.30
CA ALA A 70 10.03 16.29 -0.65
C ALA A 70 10.66 16.57 0.74
N PRO A 71 10.44 15.69 1.74
CA PRO A 71 11.27 15.64 2.93
C PRO A 71 12.77 15.59 2.60
N GLU A 72 13.60 16.32 3.35
CA GLU A 72 15.06 16.36 3.12
C GLU A 72 15.67 14.95 3.08
N ARG A 73 15.20 14.04 3.95
CA ARG A 73 15.66 12.65 4.01
C ARG A 73 15.48 11.89 2.68
N ILE A 74 14.41 12.17 1.94
CA ILE A 74 14.13 11.54 0.64
C ILE A 74 15.15 12.02 -0.41
N ILE A 75 15.41 13.34 -0.47
CA ILE A 75 16.27 13.97 -1.48
C ILE A 75 17.76 14.02 -1.12
N LYS A 76 18.12 13.73 0.14
CA LYS A 76 19.50 13.80 0.61
C LYS A 76 20.44 12.94 -0.24
N GLY A 77 21.45 13.60 -0.81
CA GLY A 77 22.47 12.98 -1.67
C GLY A 77 22.04 12.71 -3.11
N LEU A 78 20.87 13.21 -3.54
CA LEU A 78 20.38 13.10 -4.91
C LEU A 78 20.54 14.42 -5.67
N ALA A 79 20.72 14.33 -6.99
CA ALA A 79 20.56 15.47 -7.88
C ALA A 79 19.11 16.00 -7.81
N ARG A 80 18.90 17.28 -8.14
CA ARG A 80 17.58 17.92 -8.09
C ARG A 80 16.69 17.50 -9.28
N HIS A 81 16.26 16.24 -9.26
CA HIS A 81 15.30 15.65 -10.20
C HIS A 81 14.17 14.96 -9.43
N PRO A 82 12.97 14.77 -10.05
CA PRO A 82 11.88 14.03 -9.44
C PRO A 82 12.34 12.67 -8.90
N VAL A 83 12.06 12.42 -7.62
CA VAL A 83 12.52 11.22 -6.93
C VAL A 83 11.51 10.09 -7.14
N PRO A 84 11.91 8.93 -7.69
CA PRO A 84 10.98 7.84 -7.95
C PRO A 84 10.57 7.15 -6.65
N VAL A 85 9.28 6.92 -6.49
CA VAL A 85 8.69 6.31 -5.30
C VAL A 85 7.70 5.22 -5.67
N MET A 86 7.56 4.23 -4.79
CA MET A 86 6.41 3.35 -4.79
C MET A 86 5.33 4.00 -3.92
N VAL A 87 4.06 3.89 -4.31
CA VAL A 87 2.93 4.43 -3.56
C VAL A 87 2.00 3.30 -3.15
N LEU A 88 1.79 3.13 -1.85
CA LEU A 88 0.70 2.33 -1.30
C LEU A 88 -0.58 3.16 -1.39
N ALA A 89 -1.21 3.11 -2.57
CA ALA A 89 -2.33 3.97 -2.90
C ALA A 89 -3.55 3.68 -2.01
N ARG A 90 -3.77 2.40 -1.68
CA ARG A 90 -4.93 1.94 -0.91
C ARG A 90 -4.55 0.70 -0.11
N LEU A 91 -5.10 0.58 1.09
CA LEU A 91 -5.07 -0.60 1.93
C LEU A 91 -6.37 -0.64 2.73
N ALA A 92 -7.07 -1.77 2.70
CA ALA A 92 -8.33 -1.94 3.42
C ALA A 92 -8.53 -3.39 3.86
N VAL A 93 -9.23 -3.57 4.96
CA VAL A 93 -9.64 -4.87 5.50
C VAL A 93 -11.13 -4.80 5.77
N ASP A 94 -11.85 -5.85 5.37
CA ASP A 94 -13.28 -5.98 5.65
C ASP A 94 -13.54 -5.91 7.16
N GLN A 95 -14.60 -5.21 7.57
CA GLN A 95 -14.93 -4.95 8.98
C GLN A 95 -14.96 -6.23 9.81
N GLN A 96 -15.47 -7.33 9.26
CA GLN A 96 -15.56 -8.62 9.97
C GLN A 96 -14.18 -9.27 10.21
N HIS A 97 -13.15 -8.78 9.52
CA HIS A 97 -11.78 -9.29 9.53
C HIS A 97 -10.75 -8.33 10.13
N GLN A 98 -11.17 -7.13 10.52
CA GLN A 98 -10.34 -6.16 11.23
C GLN A 98 -9.90 -6.68 12.61
N GLY A 99 -8.77 -6.20 13.12
CA GLY A 99 -8.19 -6.65 14.41
C GLY A 99 -7.59 -8.06 14.40
N LYS A 100 -7.79 -8.87 13.36
CA LYS A 100 -7.29 -10.27 13.25
C LYS A 100 -5.88 -10.38 12.64
N GLY A 101 -5.15 -9.26 12.56
CA GLY A 101 -3.80 -9.22 11.96
C GLY A 101 -3.75 -9.18 10.43
N LEU A 102 -4.90 -9.21 9.73
CA LEU A 102 -4.92 -9.22 8.26
C LEU A 102 -4.32 -7.95 7.63
N GLY A 103 -4.59 -6.76 8.20
CA GLY A 103 -3.99 -5.51 7.73
C GLY A 103 -2.45 -5.53 7.82
N LYS A 104 -1.92 -6.12 8.89
CA LYS A 104 -0.47 -6.31 9.09
C LYS A 104 0.12 -7.24 8.03
N ALA A 105 -0.57 -8.34 7.72
CA ALA A 105 -0.15 -9.26 6.68
C ALA A 105 -0.16 -8.62 5.29
N LEU A 106 -1.19 -7.84 4.96
CA LEU A 106 -1.30 -7.10 3.70
C LEU A 106 -0.19 -6.06 3.55
N LEU A 107 0.08 -5.27 4.59
CA LEU A 107 1.19 -4.30 4.56
C LEU A 107 2.53 -5.01 4.39
N LYS A 108 2.78 -6.09 5.13
CA LYS A 108 4.02 -6.87 4.98
C LYS A 108 4.21 -7.41 3.55
N ASP A 109 3.15 -7.91 2.93
CA ASP A 109 3.19 -8.34 1.52
C ASP A 109 3.50 -7.17 0.56
N ALA A 110 2.89 -6.00 0.80
CA ALA A 110 3.18 -4.79 0.03
C ALA A 110 4.64 -4.33 0.17
N LEU A 111 5.20 -4.39 1.39
CA LEU A 111 6.60 -4.10 1.69
C LEU A 111 7.55 -5.05 0.95
N LEU A 112 7.29 -6.36 1.01
CA LEU A 112 8.07 -7.38 0.31
C LEU A 112 8.07 -7.16 -1.21
N ARG A 113 6.90 -6.90 -1.81
CA ARG A 113 6.79 -6.64 -3.25
C ARG A 113 7.48 -5.34 -3.66
N THR A 114 7.43 -4.32 -2.81
CA THR A 114 8.16 -3.07 -3.06
C THR A 114 9.67 -3.30 -3.06
N ALA A 115 10.18 -4.09 -2.11
CA ALA A 115 11.59 -4.46 -2.07
C ALA A 115 12.02 -5.25 -3.31
N GLN A 116 11.20 -6.23 -3.75
CA GLN A 116 11.45 -6.99 -4.97
C GLN A 116 11.44 -6.10 -6.22
N ALA A 117 10.49 -5.19 -6.34
CA ALA A 117 10.44 -4.24 -7.45
C ALA A 117 11.67 -3.31 -7.46
N ALA A 118 12.21 -2.97 -6.29
CA ALA A 118 13.37 -2.11 -6.15
C ALA A 118 14.69 -2.76 -6.62
N ASP A 119 14.70 -4.08 -6.83
CA ASP A 119 15.87 -4.77 -7.37
C ASP A 119 15.96 -4.64 -8.91
N ILE A 120 14.86 -4.28 -9.57
CA ILE A 120 14.80 -4.08 -11.03
C ILE A 120 14.56 -2.61 -11.43
N ALA A 121 13.99 -1.81 -10.55
CA ALA A 121 13.65 -0.40 -10.81
C ALA A 121 14.13 0.50 -9.66
N GLY A 122 14.54 1.72 -9.99
CA GLY A 122 14.92 2.70 -8.98
C GLY A 122 13.71 3.13 -8.14
N ILE A 123 13.70 2.78 -6.86
CA ILE A 123 12.66 3.17 -5.89
C ILE A 123 13.36 3.77 -4.68
N ARG A 124 13.03 5.00 -4.30
CA ARG A 124 13.65 5.65 -3.14
C ARG A 124 13.00 5.26 -1.81
N CYS A 125 11.66 5.23 -1.81
CA CYS A 125 10.85 4.94 -0.65
C CYS A 125 9.48 4.39 -1.07
N LEU A 126 8.78 3.81 -0.10
CA LEU A 126 7.34 3.57 -0.17
C LEU A 126 6.63 4.75 0.49
N LEU A 127 5.63 5.31 -0.20
CA LEU A 127 4.85 6.46 0.26
C LEU A 127 3.40 6.04 0.50
N VAL A 128 2.78 6.57 1.55
CA VAL A 128 1.36 6.37 1.86
C VAL A 128 0.71 7.68 2.27
N HIS A 129 -0.54 7.89 1.84
CA HIS A 129 -1.38 8.98 2.32
C HIS A 129 -2.39 8.38 3.31
N ALA A 130 -2.16 8.60 4.60
CA ALA A 130 -3.07 8.20 5.66
C ALA A 130 -4.37 8.99 5.56
N LYS A 131 -5.51 8.29 5.62
CA LYS A 131 -6.83 8.92 5.49
C LYS A 131 -7.23 9.73 6.73
N ASN A 132 -6.79 9.30 7.91
CA ASN A 132 -7.15 9.88 9.18
C ASN A 132 -6.07 9.59 10.23
N GLU A 133 -6.24 10.17 11.42
CA GLU A 133 -5.28 10.08 12.52
C GLU A 133 -5.03 8.63 12.96
N THR A 134 -6.08 7.79 13.00
CA THR A 134 -5.95 6.37 13.32
C THR A 134 -5.08 5.63 12.31
N ALA A 135 -5.24 5.91 11.02
CA ALA A 135 -4.41 5.32 9.97
C ALA A 135 -2.96 5.85 10.07
N ARG A 136 -2.77 7.13 10.36
CA ARG A 136 -1.44 7.74 10.55
C ARG A 136 -0.66 7.01 11.64
N GLN A 137 -1.24 6.93 12.85
CA GLN A 137 -0.65 6.23 13.99
C GLN A 137 -0.38 4.75 13.69
N TRP A 138 -1.27 4.11 12.92
CA TRP A 138 -1.08 2.72 12.50
C TRP A 138 0.15 2.56 11.59
N TYR A 139 0.40 3.48 10.66
CA TYR A 139 1.60 3.44 9.81
C TYR A 139 2.87 3.84 10.56
N GLU A 140 2.82 4.80 11.47
CA GLU A 140 3.97 5.18 12.33
C GLU A 140 4.48 3.98 13.15
N ALA A 141 3.57 3.10 13.60
CA ALA A 141 3.94 1.85 14.28
C ALA A 141 4.68 0.83 13.38
N TRP A 142 4.83 1.11 12.08
CA TRP A 142 5.58 0.33 11.09
C TRP A 142 6.82 1.07 10.58
N ASP A 143 7.39 1.97 11.40
CA ASP A 143 8.57 2.79 11.08
C ASP A 143 8.38 3.74 9.89
N PHE A 144 7.14 4.03 9.49
CA PHE A 144 6.88 5.10 8.54
C PHE A 144 7.14 6.45 9.22
N GLU A 145 7.87 7.32 8.54
CA GLU A 145 8.17 8.68 8.97
C GLU A 145 7.15 9.65 8.37
N ASN A 146 6.68 10.61 9.16
CA ASN A 146 5.83 11.69 8.67
C ASN A 146 6.61 12.61 7.73
N SER A 147 5.95 13.07 6.67
CA SER A 147 6.46 14.15 5.85
C SER A 147 6.35 15.47 6.61
N PRO A 148 7.39 16.34 6.57
CA PRO A 148 7.28 17.69 7.12
C PRO A 148 6.30 18.56 6.32
N THR A 149 5.91 18.14 5.11
CA THR A 149 4.98 18.89 4.24
C THR A 149 3.51 18.61 4.54
N ASP A 150 3.19 17.39 4.99
CA ASP A 150 1.84 17.00 5.39
C ASP A 150 1.96 15.83 6.38
N PRO A 151 1.44 15.95 7.61
CA PRO A 151 1.52 14.88 8.61
C PRO A 151 0.77 13.61 8.21
N TYR A 152 -0.16 13.67 7.26
CA TYR A 152 -0.85 12.49 6.73
C TYR A 152 -0.12 11.84 5.55
N HIS A 153 0.96 12.44 5.06
CA HIS A 153 1.84 11.81 4.10
C HIS A 153 2.99 11.17 4.85
N LEU A 154 3.06 9.85 4.82
CA LEU A 154 4.14 9.11 5.46
C LEU A 154 4.98 8.37 4.42
N PHE A 155 6.24 8.13 4.74
CA PHE A 155 7.15 7.41 3.89
C PHE A 155 8.02 6.43 4.68
N LEU A 156 8.35 5.31 4.06
CA LEU A 156 9.33 4.35 4.55
C LEU A 156 10.47 4.25 3.53
N MET A 157 11.67 4.62 3.95
CA MET A 157 12.84 4.60 3.07
C MET A 157 13.15 3.17 2.63
N LEU A 158 13.53 2.99 1.37
CA LEU A 158 13.87 1.66 0.86
C LEU A 158 15.03 1.01 1.65
N LYS A 159 16.01 1.81 2.09
CA LYS A 159 17.12 1.32 2.92
C LYS A 159 16.65 0.73 4.25
N ASP A 160 15.64 1.35 4.87
CA ASP A 160 15.12 0.97 6.18
C ASP A 160 14.19 -0.24 6.00
N LEU A 161 13.37 -0.24 4.94
CA LEU A 161 12.62 -1.42 4.49
C LEU A 161 13.54 -2.64 4.25
N LYS A 162 14.65 -2.48 3.53
CA LYS A 162 15.60 -3.59 3.29
C LYS A 162 16.27 -4.08 4.59
N ALA A 163 16.39 -3.23 5.61
CA ALA A 163 16.88 -3.65 6.93
C ALA A 163 15.82 -4.44 7.71
N LEU A 164 14.55 -4.06 7.61
CA LEU A 164 13.42 -4.75 8.26
C LEU A 164 13.14 -6.16 7.70
N LEU A 165 13.58 -6.43 6.48
CA LEU A 165 13.35 -7.70 5.78
C LEU A 165 14.52 -8.69 5.92
N LYS A 166 15.62 -8.29 6.54
CA LYS A 166 16.75 -9.16 6.89
C LYS A 166 16.51 -9.83 8.24
#